data_AF-A0A1N6N3T1-F1
#
_entry.id   AF-A0A1N6N3T1-F1
#
_cell.length_a   1.000
_cell.length_b   1.000
_cell.length_c   1.000
_cell.angle_alpha   90.00
_cell.angle_beta   90.00
_cell.angle_gamma   90.00
#
_symmetry.space_group_name_H-M   'P 1'
#
loop_
_entity.id
_entity.type
_entity.pdbx_description
1 polymer ?
#
loop_
_entity_poly.entity_id
_entity_poly.type
_entity_poly.pdbx_seq_one_letter_code
_entity_poly.pdbx_strand_id
1 'polypeptide(L)'
;MSDIHRPPENLAALEHSVPMRCVDSVLLAWEALECSQRRRELEVAIHDGLIWAHGDWEAVGRLAAPIFHAIDAKVGNYQVSMHKLMQRRRLSPTRDLDEAIRQARKMPPGDRLVCHVGMYKAYSTLSSIIRMQTACIADPAERLQGISIAFRQHALKLYDAQRLDWQATVADHAGRGRMLEAVYPLPNPFGIVPGIPCWQLMPRSPLQLH
;
A
#
# COMPACT_ATOMS: atom_id res chain seq x y z
N MET A 1 3.99 -31.47 -23.31
CA MET A 1 2.58 -31.35 -22.90
C MET A 1 2.50 -30.13 -21.99
N SER A 2 1.64 -29.20 -22.35
CA SER A 2 1.53 -27.84 -21.81
C SER A 2 0.59 -27.84 -20.60
N ASP A 3 1.14 -27.73 -19.39
CA ASP A 3 0.37 -27.45 -18.18
C ASP A 3 0.04 -25.96 -18.12
N ILE A 4 -1.14 -25.65 -18.67
CA ILE A 4 -1.76 -24.33 -18.58
C ILE A 4 -2.24 -24.16 -17.14
N HIS A 5 -1.66 -23.15 -16.46
CA HIS A 5 -2.17 -22.57 -15.21
C HIS A 5 -3.71 -22.50 -15.23
N ARG A 6 -4.39 -23.40 -14.51
CA ARG A 6 -5.79 -23.17 -14.15
C ARG A 6 -5.82 -21.98 -13.17
N PRO A 7 -6.60 -20.91 -13.45
CA PRO A 7 -6.88 -19.90 -12.44
C PRO A 7 -7.60 -20.60 -11.26
N PRO A 8 -7.35 -20.18 -10.00
CA PRO A 8 -8.00 -20.79 -8.85
C PRO A 8 -9.53 -20.70 -8.97
N GLU A 9 -10.21 -21.80 -8.64
CA GLU A 9 -11.64 -22.10 -8.89
C GLU A 9 -12.65 -21.23 -8.11
N ASN A 10 -12.34 -19.98 -7.79
CA ASN A 10 -13.22 -19.10 -7.00
C ASN A 10 -13.70 -17.85 -7.79
N LEU A 11 -13.99 -18.00 -9.08
CA LEU A 11 -14.51 -16.92 -9.92
C LEU A 11 -15.90 -16.43 -9.48
N ALA A 12 -16.76 -17.31 -8.94
CA ALA A 12 -18.08 -16.93 -8.43
C ALA A 12 -18.01 -16.04 -7.17
N ALA A 13 -16.94 -16.16 -6.37
CA ALA A 13 -16.71 -15.35 -5.16
C ALA A 13 -16.31 -13.89 -5.48
N LEU A 14 -15.87 -13.61 -6.71
CA LEU A 14 -15.52 -12.26 -7.17
C LEU A 14 -16.74 -11.43 -7.62
N GLU A 15 -17.87 -12.07 -7.91
CA GLU A 15 -19.09 -11.42 -8.42
C GLU A 15 -19.74 -10.45 -7.41
N HIS A 16 -19.36 -10.54 -6.14
CA HIS A 16 -19.92 -9.74 -5.03
C HIS A 16 -18.92 -8.73 -4.45
N SER A 17 -17.80 -8.53 -5.14
CA SER A 17 -16.81 -7.51 -4.76
C SER A 17 -17.36 -6.11 -5.00
N VAL A 18 -17.21 -5.21 -4.02
CA VAL A 18 -17.37 -3.77 -4.27
C VAL A 18 -16.09 -3.32 -4.96
N PRO A 19 -16.11 -3.03 -6.27
CA PRO A 19 -14.90 -2.62 -6.96
C PRO A 19 -14.41 -1.30 -6.36
N MET A 20 -13.09 -1.15 -6.22
CA MET A 20 -12.51 0.17 -6.01
C MET A 20 -13.01 1.06 -7.15
N ARG A 21 -13.79 2.07 -6.77
CA ARG A 21 -14.66 2.80 -7.71
C ARG A 21 -13.87 3.68 -8.66
N CYS A 22 -12.70 4.14 -8.22
CA CYS A 22 -11.84 5.03 -8.98
C CYS A 22 -10.37 4.73 -8.75
N VAL A 23 -9.55 5.21 -9.68
CA VAL A 23 -8.09 5.12 -9.64
C VAL A 23 -7.53 5.76 -8.37
N ASP A 24 -8.09 6.87 -7.89
CA ASP A 24 -7.58 7.57 -6.72
C ASP A 24 -7.63 6.72 -5.45
N SER A 25 -8.73 5.99 -5.21
CA SER A 25 -8.82 5.08 -4.07
C SER A 25 -7.80 3.93 -4.18
N VAL A 26 -7.53 3.43 -5.40
CA VAL A 26 -6.48 2.41 -5.64
C VAL A 26 -5.09 2.95 -5.28
N LEU A 27 -4.78 4.17 -5.74
CA LEU A 27 -3.48 4.80 -5.47
C LEU A 27 -3.29 5.07 -3.97
N LEU A 28 -4.34 5.53 -3.27
CA LEU A 28 -4.31 5.72 -1.82
C LEU A 28 -4.10 4.39 -1.09
N ALA A 29 -4.81 3.33 -1.49
CA ALA A 29 -4.73 2.01 -0.86
C ALA A 29 -3.31 1.43 -0.90
N TRP A 30 -2.66 1.48 -2.06
CA TRP A 30 -1.27 1.03 -2.20
C TRP A 30 -0.31 1.82 -1.32
N GLU A 31 -0.47 3.14 -1.29
CA GLU A 31 0.40 4.01 -0.50
C GLU A 31 0.25 3.76 1.01
N ALA A 32 -0.98 3.59 1.49
CA ALA A 32 -1.22 3.29 2.90
C ALA A 32 -0.65 1.92 3.29
N LEU A 33 -0.81 0.92 2.43
CA LEU A 33 -0.29 -0.43 2.66
C LEU A 33 1.23 -0.43 2.80
N GLU A 34 1.94 0.13 1.82
CA GLU A 34 3.41 0.16 1.83
C GLU A 34 3.94 1.00 3.00
N CYS A 35 3.34 2.16 3.30
CA CYS A 35 3.75 2.95 4.46
C CYS A 35 3.60 2.20 5.78
N SER A 36 2.51 1.47 5.93
CA SER A 36 2.25 0.68 7.13
C SER A 36 3.23 -0.47 7.28
N GLN A 37 3.54 -1.16 6.17
CA GLN A 37 4.49 -2.28 6.17
C GLN A 37 5.91 -1.81 6.47
N ARG A 38 6.42 -0.78 5.78
CA ARG A 38 7.80 -0.30 5.99
C ARG A 38 8.00 0.31 7.37
N ARG A 39 6.97 0.94 7.94
CA ARG A 39 6.98 1.35 9.36
C ARG A 39 7.19 0.16 10.29
N ARG A 40 6.42 -0.92 10.12
CA ARG A 40 6.54 -2.12 10.98
C ARG A 40 7.91 -2.76 10.86
N GLU A 41 8.44 -2.90 9.64
CA GLU A 41 9.79 -3.41 9.41
C GLU A 41 10.84 -2.54 10.13
N LEU A 42 10.68 -1.21 10.08
CA LEU A 42 11.57 -0.29 10.78
C LEU A 42 11.43 -0.37 12.30
N GLU A 43 10.22 -0.52 12.83
CA GLU A 43 9.98 -0.71 14.27
C GLU A 43 10.60 -2.02 14.79
N VAL A 44 10.52 -3.09 14.00
CA VAL A 44 11.21 -4.35 14.29
C VAL A 44 12.73 -4.15 14.29
N ALA A 45 13.28 -3.45 13.29
CA ALA A 45 14.72 -3.15 13.25
C ALA A 45 15.18 -2.31 14.46
N ILE A 46 14.37 -1.33 14.90
CA ILE A 46 14.65 -0.53 16.10
C ILE A 46 14.63 -1.40 17.35
N HIS A 47 13.58 -2.20 17.52
CA HIS A 47 13.44 -3.11 18.65
C HIS A 47 14.59 -4.11 18.73
N ASP A 48 14.86 -4.81 17.62
CA ASP A 48 15.88 -5.85 17.53
C ASP A 48 17.30 -5.29 17.67
N GLY A 49 17.55 -4.07 17.19
CA GLY A 49 18.85 -3.41 17.35
C GLY A 49 19.14 -2.97 18.79
N LEU A 50 18.11 -2.71 19.61
CA LEU A 50 18.27 -2.17 20.96
C LEU A 50 18.19 -3.20 22.10
N ILE A 51 17.68 -4.40 21.86
CA ILE A 51 17.37 -5.38 22.93
C ILE A 51 18.55 -6.27 23.36
N TRP A 52 19.61 -6.38 22.55
CA TRP A 52 20.76 -7.21 22.90
C TRP A 52 21.65 -6.54 23.95
N ALA A 53 22.48 -7.34 24.66
CA ALA A 53 23.41 -6.85 25.69
C ALA A 53 24.42 -5.79 25.21
N HIS A 54 24.58 -5.65 23.88
CA HIS A 54 25.38 -4.63 23.20
C HIS A 54 24.56 -3.88 22.14
N GLY A 55 23.24 -3.82 22.29
CA GLY A 55 22.36 -3.12 21.37
C GLY A 55 22.64 -1.62 21.37
N ASP A 56 22.82 -1.05 20.19
CA ASP A 56 23.06 0.37 19.99
C ASP A 56 22.41 0.86 18.70
N TRP A 57 22.44 2.18 18.49
CA TRP A 57 21.87 2.80 17.30
C TRP A 57 22.64 2.49 16.02
N GLU A 58 23.89 2.03 16.13
CA GLU A 58 24.65 1.56 14.97
C GLU A 58 24.11 0.21 14.48
N ALA A 59 23.78 -0.71 15.40
CA ALA A 59 23.11 -1.97 15.10
C ALA A 59 21.73 -1.74 14.48
N VAL A 60 20.94 -0.81 15.02
CA VAL A 60 19.67 -0.39 14.40
C VAL A 60 19.91 0.13 12.98
N GLY A 61 20.93 0.98 12.78
CA GLY A 61 21.29 1.49 11.45
C GLY A 61 21.59 0.38 10.44
N ARG A 62 22.36 -0.65 10.86
CA ARG A 62 22.66 -1.82 10.02
C ARG A 62 21.41 -2.64 9.67
N LEU A 63 20.48 -2.80 10.61
CA LEU A 63 19.22 -3.51 10.38
C LEU A 63 18.21 -2.71 9.54
N ALA A 64 18.23 -1.38 9.64
CA ALA A 64 17.36 -0.49 8.87
C ALA A 64 17.86 -0.24 7.44
N ALA A 65 19.18 -0.27 7.20
CA ALA A 65 19.76 0.00 5.88
C ALA A 65 19.16 -0.85 4.73
N PRO A 66 18.94 -2.19 4.89
CA PRO A 66 18.27 -2.99 3.87
C PRO A 66 16.86 -2.51 3.52
N ILE A 67 16.10 -1.98 4.50
CA ILE A 67 14.75 -1.45 4.28
C ILE A 67 14.82 -0.23 3.37
N PHE A 68 15.73 0.70 3.66
CA PHE A 68 15.90 1.92 2.86
C PHE A 68 16.43 1.63 1.46
N HIS A 69 17.42 0.74 1.32
CA HIS A 69 17.90 0.30 0.02
C HIS A 69 16.80 -0.39 -0.80
N ALA A 70 15.95 -1.20 -0.17
CA ALA A 70 14.81 -1.81 -0.84
C ALA A 70 13.82 -0.74 -1.34
N ILE A 71 13.51 0.27 -0.54
CA ILE A 71 12.64 1.38 -0.94
C ILE A 71 13.20 2.09 -2.17
N ASP A 72 14.48 2.51 -2.14
CA ASP A 72 15.11 3.23 -3.25
C ASP A 72 15.17 2.37 -4.53
N ALA A 73 15.51 1.08 -4.40
CA ALA A 73 15.50 0.15 -5.53
C ALA A 73 14.09 0.02 -6.14
N LYS A 74 13.05 -0.01 -5.30
CA LYS A 74 11.65 -0.09 -5.77
C LYS A 74 11.20 1.18 -6.49
N VAL A 75 11.65 2.36 -6.08
CA VAL A 75 11.40 3.62 -6.82
C VAL A 75 11.85 3.49 -8.27
N GLY A 76 13.12 3.12 -8.49
CA GLY A 76 13.66 2.95 -9.85
C GLY A 76 12.96 1.85 -10.65
N ASN A 77 12.73 0.70 -10.04
CA ASN A 77 12.08 -0.43 -10.69
C ASN A 77 10.65 -0.11 -11.15
N TYR A 78 9.85 0.53 -10.30
CA TYR A 78 8.47 0.88 -10.65
C TYR A 78 8.41 2.03 -11.65
N GLN A 79 9.33 3.00 -11.60
CA GLN A 79 9.44 4.02 -12.65
C GLN A 79 9.69 3.40 -14.02
N VAL A 80 10.66 2.49 -14.13
CA VAL A 80 10.98 1.78 -15.39
C VAL A 80 9.80 0.92 -15.84
N SER A 81 9.17 0.19 -14.92
CA SER A 81 8.04 -0.69 -15.25
C SER A 81 6.81 0.09 -15.70
N MET A 82 6.50 1.20 -15.05
CA MET A 82 5.45 2.13 -15.44
C MET A 82 5.71 2.66 -16.86
N HIS A 83 6.93 3.12 -17.14
CA HIS A 83 7.31 3.63 -18.46
C HIS A 83 7.12 2.57 -19.56
N LYS A 84 7.56 1.33 -19.32
CA LYS A 84 7.34 0.19 -20.23
C LYS A 84 5.85 -0.07 -20.46
N LEU A 85 5.02 0.02 -19.43
CA LEU A 85 3.56 -0.17 -19.57
C LEU A 85 2.90 0.95 -20.36
N MET A 86 3.33 2.20 -20.17
CA MET A 86 2.83 3.34 -20.97
C MET A 86 3.18 3.19 -22.45
N GLN A 87 4.42 2.82 -22.76
CA GLN A 87 4.86 2.57 -24.14
C GLN A 87 4.05 1.46 -24.81
N ARG A 88 3.84 0.32 -24.11
CA ARG A 88 3.02 -0.81 -24.62
C ARG A 88 1.59 -0.40 -24.96
N ARG A 89 1.10 0.67 -24.34
CA ARG A 89 -0.26 1.20 -24.54
C ARG A 89 -0.31 2.39 -25.47
N ARG A 90 0.83 2.74 -26.09
CA ARG A 90 0.96 3.92 -26.95
C ARG A 90 0.56 5.21 -26.23
N LEU A 91 0.76 5.25 -24.91
CA LEU A 91 0.63 6.47 -24.12
C LEU A 91 1.95 7.23 -24.16
N SER A 92 1.88 8.56 -24.07
CA SER A 92 3.07 9.42 -24.05
C SER A 92 4.01 8.99 -22.91
N PRO A 93 5.25 8.58 -23.20
CA PRO A 93 6.19 8.20 -22.16
C PRO A 93 6.48 9.40 -21.25
N THR A 94 6.47 9.19 -19.94
CA THR A 94 6.83 10.21 -18.96
C THR A 94 7.75 9.63 -17.88
N ARG A 95 8.52 10.52 -17.25
CA ARG A 95 9.24 10.25 -15.99
C ARG A 95 8.60 10.98 -14.81
N ASP A 96 7.72 11.93 -15.10
CA ASP A 96 6.95 12.67 -14.11
C ASP A 96 5.80 11.80 -13.57
N LEU A 97 5.80 11.64 -12.25
CA LEU A 97 4.80 10.83 -11.55
C LEU A 97 3.42 11.46 -11.66
N ASP A 98 3.30 12.79 -11.67
CA ASP A 98 1.99 13.45 -11.76
C ASP A 98 1.36 13.22 -13.13
N GLU A 99 2.14 13.33 -14.20
CA GLU A 99 1.69 12.95 -15.53
C GLU A 99 1.31 11.46 -15.61
N ALA A 100 2.08 10.57 -14.99
CA ALA A 100 1.74 9.16 -14.97
C ALA A 100 0.43 8.88 -14.21
N ILE A 101 0.17 9.58 -13.11
CA ILE A 101 -1.11 9.54 -12.37
C ILE A 101 -2.25 10.06 -13.26
N ARG A 102 -2.06 11.17 -13.97
CA ARG A 102 -3.06 11.69 -14.93
C ARG A 102 -3.39 10.66 -16.01
N GLN A 103 -2.39 9.93 -16.51
CA GLN A 103 -2.60 8.88 -17.51
C GLN A 103 -3.28 7.65 -16.89
N ALA A 104 -2.89 7.24 -15.68
CA ALA A 104 -3.53 6.15 -14.96
C ALA A 104 -5.02 6.40 -14.71
N ARG A 105 -5.42 7.64 -14.39
CA ARG A 105 -6.83 8.04 -14.19
C ARG A 105 -7.71 7.88 -15.43
N LYS A 106 -7.12 7.79 -16.62
CA LYS A 106 -7.85 7.52 -17.88
C LYS A 106 -8.05 6.02 -18.13
N MET A 107 -7.48 5.16 -17.27
CA MET A 107 -7.58 3.71 -17.37
C MET A 107 -8.61 3.15 -16.38
N PRO A 108 -9.13 1.94 -16.62
CA PRO A 108 -9.95 1.22 -15.63
C PRO A 108 -9.19 1.01 -14.30
N PRO A 109 -9.85 1.03 -13.12
CA PRO A 109 -9.15 0.85 -11.84
C PRO A 109 -8.38 -0.48 -11.68
N GLY A 110 -8.88 -1.57 -12.26
CA GLY A 110 -8.22 -2.90 -12.24
C GLY A 110 -7.05 -3.04 -13.22
N ASP A 111 -6.68 -1.95 -13.87
CA ASP A 111 -5.67 -1.95 -14.90
C ASP A 111 -4.24 -2.01 -14.31
N ARG A 112 -3.35 -2.82 -14.92
CA ARG A 112 -1.97 -3.00 -14.44
C ARG A 112 -1.17 -1.70 -14.36
N LEU A 113 -1.36 -0.74 -15.26
CA LEU A 113 -0.68 0.56 -15.19
C LEU A 113 -1.04 1.30 -13.90
N VAL A 114 -2.31 1.24 -13.47
CA VAL A 114 -2.77 1.87 -12.22
C VAL A 114 -2.01 1.30 -11.03
N CYS A 115 -1.86 -0.02 -10.95
CA CYS A 115 -1.08 -0.66 -9.88
C CYS A 115 0.39 -0.22 -9.89
N HIS A 116 1.04 -0.19 -11.05
CA HIS A 116 2.44 0.20 -11.16
C HIS A 116 2.66 1.69 -10.84
N VAL A 117 1.73 2.56 -11.21
CA VAL A 117 1.74 3.98 -10.84
C VAL A 117 1.52 4.15 -9.33
N GLY A 118 0.60 3.38 -8.75
CA GLY A 118 0.37 3.35 -7.29
C GLY A 118 1.60 2.95 -6.52
N MET A 119 2.29 1.89 -6.96
CA MET A 119 3.55 1.45 -6.35
C MET A 119 4.67 2.47 -6.52
N TYR A 120 4.82 3.05 -7.72
CA TYR A 120 5.82 4.10 -7.95
C TYR A 120 5.58 5.31 -7.03
N LYS A 121 4.32 5.74 -6.90
CA LYS A 121 3.91 6.80 -5.97
C LYS A 121 4.28 6.45 -4.54
N ALA A 122 3.88 5.27 -4.07
CA ALA A 122 4.10 4.83 -2.70
C ALA A 122 5.59 4.86 -2.31
N TYR A 123 6.45 4.24 -3.12
CA TYR A 123 7.89 4.23 -2.84
C TYR A 123 8.55 5.60 -3.01
N SER A 124 8.06 6.44 -3.93
CA SER A 124 8.56 7.81 -4.06
C SER A 124 8.25 8.65 -2.82
N THR A 125 7.05 8.49 -2.24
CA THR A 125 6.69 9.15 -0.98
C THR A 125 7.58 8.66 0.17
N LEU A 126 7.75 7.34 0.30
CA LEU A 126 8.61 6.74 1.33
C LEU A 126 10.06 7.24 1.24
N SER A 127 10.66 7.21 0.05
CA SER A 127 12.02 7.73 -0.18
C SER A 127 12.12 9.22 0.14
N SER A 128 11.11 10.01 -0.20
CA SER A 128 11.08 11.45 0.12
C SER A 128 11.05 11.72 1.62
N ILE A 129 10.25 10.96 2.38
CA ILE A 129 10.23 11.05 3.86
C ILE A 129 11.60 10.70 4.43
N ILE A 130 12.22 9.60 3.98
CA ILE A 130 13.55 9.19 4.44
C ILE A 130 14.59 10.28 4.16
N ARG A 131 14.61 10.81 2.93
CA ARG A 131 15.55 11.85 2.52
C ARG A 131 15.37 13.14 3.33
N MET A 132 14.13 13.56 3.56
CA MET A 132 13.82 14.74 4.38
C MET A 132 14.32 14.56 5.82
N GLN A 133 13.98 13.44 6.47
CA GLN A 133 14.43 13.18 7.84
C GLN A 133 15.95 13.07 7.93
N THR A 134 16.59 12.44 6.93
CA THR A 134 18.05 12.30 6.87
C THR A 134 18.76 13.64 6.68
N ALA A 135 18.17 14.56 5.92
CA ALA A 135 18.73 15.90 5.70
C ALA A 135 18.55 16.83 6.91
N CYS A 136 17.47 16.66 7.67
CA CYS A 136 17.12 17.55 8.78
C CYS A 136 17.66 17.10 10.15
N ILE A 137 17.92 15.80 10.35
CA ILE A 137 18.27 15.25 11.66
C ILE A 137 19.65 14.57 11.60
N ALA A 138 20.62 15.14 12.31
CA ALA A 138 21.99 14.64 12.36
C ALA A 138 22.11 13.37 13.23
N ASP A 139 21.42 13.33 14.37
CA ASP A 139 21.45 12.21 15.30
C ASP A 139 20.76 10.96 14.69
N PRO A 140 21.43 9.79 14.66
CA PRO A 140 20.85 8.58 14.09
C PRO A 140 19.59 8.08 14.80
N ALA A 141 19.51 8.21 16.13
CA ALA A 141 18.37 7.76 16.91
C ALA A 141 17.13 8.60 16.60
N GLU A 142 17.29 9.93 16.70
CA GLU A 142 16.24 10.89 16.38
C GLU A 142 15.80 10.76 14.92
N ARG A 143 16.73 10.51 13.98
CA ARG A 143 16.41 10.32 12.56
C ARG A 143 15.55 9.09 12.33
N LEU A 144 15.94 7.94 12.86
CA LEU A 144 15.22 6.68 12.67
C LEU A 144 13.84 6.71 13.32
N GLN A 145 13.74 7.29 14.52
CA GLN A 145 12.46 7.53 15.17
C GLN A 145 11.60 8.52 14.36
N GLY A 146 12.19 9.60 13.85
CA GLY A 146 11.54 10.60 13.00
C GLY A 146 10.98 9.99 11.72
N ILE A 147 11.72 9.09 11.06
CA ILE A 147 11.23 8.33 9.88
C ILE A 147 10.04 7.46 10.27
N SER A 148 10.12 6.70 11.36
CA SER A 148 9.02 5.84 11.80
C SER A 148 7.74 6.64 12.12
N ILE A 149 7.88 7.76 12.84
CA ILE A 149 6.78 8.68 13.15
C ILE A 149 6.19 9.27 11.87
N ALA A 150 7.03 9.71 10.93
CA ALA A 150 6.56 10.28 9.67
C ALA A 150 5.81 9.25 8.81
N PHE A 151 6.29 8.01 8.72
CA PHE A 151 5.55 6.93 8.06
C PHE A 151 4.20 6.69 8.74
N ARG A 152 4.15 6.70 10.08
CA ARG A 152 2.91 6.54 10.84
C ARG A 152 1.91 7.66 10.55
N GLN A 153 2.34 8.91 10.63
CA GLN A 153 1.49 10.08 10.38
C GLN A 153 0.96 10.09 8.94
N HIS A 154 1.81 9.73 7.97
CA HIS A 154 1.40 9.64 6.58
C HIS A 154 0.38 8.52 6.36
N ALA A 155 0.62 7.33 6.92
CA ALA A 155 -0.34 6.22 6.86
C ALA A 155 -1.68 6.56 7.54
N LEU A 156 -1.67 7.28 8.67
CA LEU A 156 -2.88 7.78 9.35
C LEU A 156 -3.70 8.67 8.43
N LYS A 157 -3.04 9.67 7.82
CA LYS A 157 -3.69 10.61 6.90
C LYS A 157 -4.33 9.89 5.70
N LEU A 158 -3.64 8.90 5.13
CA LEU A 158 -4.16 8.11 4.01
C LEU A 158 -5.34 7.22 4.43
N TYR A 159 -5.27 6.62 5.62
CA TYR A 159 -6.36 5.83 6.18
C TYR A 159 -7.61 6.68 6.41
N ASP A 160 -7.47 7.89 6.96
CA ASP A 160 -8.60 8.80 7.14
C ASP A 160 -9.23 9.21 5.81
N ALA A 161 -8.42 9.50 4.79
CA ALA A 161 -8.91 9.80 3.45
C ALA A 161 -9.67 8.61 2.85
N GLN A 162 -9.13 7.39 2.95
CA GLN A 162 -9.81 6.18 2.48
C GLN A 162 -11.10 5.89 3.25
N ARG A 163 -11.11 6.16 4.56
CA ARG A 163 -12.31 5.99 5.39
C ARG A 163 -13.45 6.88 4.92
N LEU A 164 -13.17 8.13 4.55
CA LEU A 164 -14.17 9.07 4.03
C LEU A 164 -14.68 8.64 2.64
N ASP A 165 -13.80 8.25 1.72
CA ASP A 165 -14.17 7.70 0.40
C ASP A 165 -15.07 6.46 0.55
N TRP A 166 -14.77 5.63 1.56
CA TRP A 166 -15.56 4.45 1.85
C TRP A 166 -16.93 4.78 2.42
N GLN A 167 -17.03 5.73 3.34
CA GLN A 167 -18.33 6.18 3.86
C GLN A 167 -19.25 6.66 2.73
N ALA A 168 -18.71 7.43 1.78
CA ALA A 168 -19.45 7.85 0.59
C ALA A 168 -19.88 6.65 -0.28
N THR A 169 -19.00 5.65 -0.42
CA THR A 169 -19.28 4.41 -1.15
C THR A 169 -20.43 3.63 -0.53
N VAL A 170 -20.39 3.44 0.78
CA VAL A 170 -21.44 2.75 1.55
C VAL A 170 -22.77 3.47 1.45
N ALA A 171 -22.78 4.79 1.62
CA ALA A 171 -23.98 5.61 1.52
C ALA A 171 -24.64 5.50 0.12
N ASP A 172 -23.85 5.50 -0.95
CA ASP A 172 -24.34 5.33 -2.31
C ASP A 172 -24.87 3.90 -2.57
N HIS A 173 -24.25 2.86 -2.01
CA HIS A 173 -24.79 1.49 -2.09
C HIS A 173 -26.11 1.34 -1.30
N ALA A 174 -26.19 1.90 -0.09
CA ALA A 174 -27.41 1.92 0.72
C ALA A 174 -28.55 2.65 0.00
N GLY A 175 -28.27 3.84 -0.57
CA GLY A 175 -29.24 4.62 -1.33
C GLY A 175 -29.74 3.93 -2.60
N ARG A 176 -29.00 2.95 -3.13
CA ARG A 176 -29.38 2.11 -4.27
C ARG A 176 -30.03 0.78 -3.87
N GLY A 177 -30.33 0.56 -2.57
CA GLY A 177 -30.94 -0.66 -2.07
C GLY A 177 -30.07 -1.92 -2.21
N ARG A 178 -28.74 -1.77 -2.33
CA ARG A 178 -27.82 -2.91 -2.43
C ARG A 178 -27.44 -3.40 -1.03
N MET A 179 -27.50 -4.71 -0.79
CA MET A 179 -27.06 -5.33 0.47
C MET A 179 -25.59 -4.97 0.76
N LEU A 180 -25.35 -4.36 1.92
CA LEU A 180 -24.04 -3.92 2.39
C LEU A 180 -23.27 -5.02 3.16
N GLU A 181 -23.74 -6.27 3.14
CA GLU A 181 -23.30 -7.33 4.04
C GLU A 181 -21.86 -7.85 3.80
N ALA A 182 -21.18 -7.34 2.77
CA ALA A 182 -19.78 -7.68 2.41
C ALA A 182 -18.82 -6.48 2.49
N VAL A 183 -19.27 -5.36 3.07
CA VAL A 183 -18.54 -4.09 3.13
C VAL A 183 -17.79 -4.03 4.46
N TYR A 184 -16.56 -4.54 4.50
CA TYR A 184 -15.71 -4.45 5.70
C TYR A 184 -14.80 -3.22 5.63
N PRO A 185 -14.74 -2.40 6.69
CA PRO A 185 -13.78 -1.30 6.76
C PRO A 185 -12.35 -1.84 6.78
N LEU A 186 -11.42 -1.04 6.27
CA LEU A 186 -9.98 -1.25 6.42
C LEU A 186 -9.62 -1.65 7.86
N PRO A 187 -8.83 -2.73 8.07
CA PRO A 187 -8.16 -2.90 9.34
C PRO A 187 -7.25 -1.69 9.57
N ASN A 188 -7.28 -1.18 10.80
CA ASN A 188 -6.41 -0.11 11.24
C ASN A 188 -4.94 -0.43 10.88
N PRO A 189 -4.22 0.42 10.13
CA PRO A 189 -2.83 0.17 9.76
C PRO A 189 -1.87 0.04 10.96
N PHE A 190 -2.30 0.43 12.16
CA PHE A 190 -1.53 0.45 13.41
C PHE A 190 -1.68 -0.80 14.29
N GLY A 191 -2.47 -1.82 13.92
CA GLY A 191 -2.51 -3.07 14.69
C GLY A 191 -3.54 -4.09 14.20
N ILE A 192 -3.15 -5.37 14.24
CA ILE A 192 -4.03 -6.52 14.06
C ILE A 192 -4.71 -6.79 15.41
N VAL A 193 -6.05 -6.74 15.46
CA VAL A 193 -6.80 -7.48 16.48
C VAL A 193 -6.70 -8.97 16.10
N PRO A 194 -6.32 -9.89 17.00
CA PRO A 194 -6.29 -11.32 16.68
C PRO A 194 -7.66 -11.75 16.15
N GLY A 195 -7.70 -12.23 14.90
CA GLY A 195 -8.93 -12.70 14.24
C GLY A 195 -9.45 -11.92 13.03
N ILE A 196 -8.71 -10.96 12.45
CA ILE A 196 -9.21 -10.18 11.30
C ILE A 196 -8.25 -10.25 10.08
N PRO A 197 -8.71 -10.65 8.88
CA PRO A 197 -7.85 -10.90 7.71
C PRO A 197 -7.22 -9.64 7.11
N CYS A 198 -6.03 -9.80 6.52
CA CYS A 198 -5.58 -9.01 5.38
C CYS A 198 -6.62 -9.07 4.26
N TRP A 199 -6.66 -8.08 3.36
CA TRP A 199 -7.61 -8.01 2.24
C TRP A 199 -7.79 -9.37 1.54
N GLN A 200 -8.83 -10.08 1.94
CA GLN A 200 -9.40 -11.22 1.27
C GLN A 200 -10.88 -10.93 1.22
N LEU A 201 -11.44 -10.95 0.01
CA LEU A 201 -12.84 -11.31 -0.14
C LEU A 201 -12.95 -12.76 0.34
N MET A 202 -13.16 -12.94 1.64
CA MET A 202 -13.53 -14.23 2.18
C MET A 202 -15.05 -14.36 2.00
N PRO A 203 -15.53 -15.45 1.37
CA PRO A 203 -16.95 -15.73 1.37
C PRO A 203 -17.42 -15.88 2.83
N ARG A 204 -18.69 -15.57 3.09
CA ARG A 204 -19.35 -16.15 4.26
C ARG A 204 -19.14 -17.66 4.17
N SER A 205 -18.54 -18.25 5.20
CA SER A 205 -18.62 -19.70 5.38
C SER A 205 -20.11 -20.08 5.37
N PRO A 206 -20.55 -21.05 4.57
CA PRO A 206 -21.88 -21.62 4.70
C PRO A 206 -21.88 -22.54 5.93
N LEU A 207 -21.72 -21.95 7.11
CA LEU A 207 -21.96 -22.60 8.39
C LEU A 207 -22.90 -21.70 9.17
N GLN A 208 -24.17 -21.74 8.76
CA GLN A 208 -25.36 -21.65 9.61
C GLN A 208 -26.59 -21.50 8.70
N LEU A 209 -26.97 -22.60 8.07
CA LEU A 209 -28.37 -22.88 7.76
C LEU A 209 -28.65 -24.26 8.37
N HIS A 210 -29.04 -24.24 9.64
CA HIS A 210 -29.96 -25.23 10.19
C HIS A 210 -31.35 -24.62 10.13
#